data_AF-A0A1H3ND11-F1
#
_entry.id   AF-A0A1H3ND11-F1
#
_cell.length_a   1.000
_cell.length_b   1.000
_cell.length_c   1.000
_cell.angle_alpha   90.00
_cell.angle_beta   90.00
_cell.angle_gamma   90.00
#
_symmetry.space_group_name_H-M   'P 1'
#
loop_
_entity.id
_entity.type
_entity.pdbx_description
1 polymer ?
#
loop_
_entity_poly.entity_id
_entity_poly.type
_entity_poly.pdbx_seq_one_letter_code
_entity_poly.pdbx_strand_id
1 'polypeptide(L)'
;MATTPYQRQFRTRMKRALRLRASSDSKTRRYAQKLADALRLSQDAAAQLNALNQLYNVDVSTQTILIHDLLDAVQPDQLGTVLGQSTPGEELQIFNPIPDGNGGQPLPLDALFGEAVTGPPVVIITPPESSRPGGAEEAIAISQLRSQDVGNGNFNIVVQASAPSGGYHLVNDFAPYAYDFRNGDEMSFTFDNATAGQRVQFVFTDAANPQLREERTLTLA
;
A
#
# COMPACT_ATOMS: atom_id res chain seq x y z
N MET A 1 40.74 9.99 7.34
CA MET A 1 40.56 8.57 6.98
C MET A 1 39.85 8.50 5.63
N ALA A 2 40.34 7.69 4.70
CA ALA A 2 39.68 7.49 3.41
C ALA A 2 38.40 6.66 3.61
N THR A 3 37.29 7.07 2.98
CA THR A 3 36.03 6.30 3.01
C THR A 3 36.18 4.99 2.25
N THR A 4 35.80 3.89 2.89
CA THR A 4 35.87 2.56 2.27
C THR A 4 34.87 2.44 1.11
N PRO A 5 35.10 1.54 0.13
CA PRO A 5 34.09 1.17 -0.87
C PRO A 5 32.72 0.84 -0.27
N TYR A 6 32.69 0.10 0.85
CA TYR A 6 31.48 -0.19 1.62
C TYR A 6 30.74 1.08 2.07
N GLN A 7 31.44 2.01 2.72
CA GLN A 7 30.86 3.28 3.19
C GLN A 7 30.36 4.15 2.04
N ARG A 8 31.05 4.14 0.89
CA ARG A 8 30.61 4.85 -0.32
C ARG A 8 29.34 4.24 -0.92
N GLN A 9 29.25 2.91 -0.95
CA GLN A 9 28.06 2.21 -1.42
C GLN A 9 26.85 2.49 -0.51
N PHE A 10 27.01 2.38 0.82
CA PHE A 10 25.96 2.70 1.78
C PHE A 10 25.44 4.13 1.59
N ARG A 11 26.34 5.12 1.50
CA ARG A 11 25.95 6.53 1.29
C ARG A 11 25.13 6.71 0.01
N THR A 12 25.49 5.99 -1.04
CA THR A 12 24.80 6.06 -2.34
C THR A 12 23.40 5.46 -2.24
N ARG A 13 23.28 4.25 -1.67
CA ARG A 13 22.01 3.57 -1.41
C ARG A 13 21.08 4.39 -0.52
N MET A 14 21.60 4.90 0.60
CA MET A 14 20.88 5.74 1.54
C MET A 14 20.38 7.02 0.89
N LYS A 15 21.24 7.74 0.15
CA LYS A 15 20.85 8.95 -0.58
C LYS A 15 19.72 8.69 -1.58
N ARG A 16 19.73 7.54 -2.24
CA ARG A 16 18.67 7.13 -3.16
C ARG A 16 17.36 6.85 -2.43
N ALA A 17 17.40 6.09 -1.33
CA ALA A 17 16.22 5.80 -0.52
C ALA A 17 15.57 7.09 0.02
N LEU A 18 16.37 8.02 0.54
CA LEU A 18 15.87 9.33 1.00
C LEU A 18 15.22 10.13 -0.12
N ARG A 19 15.79 10.12 -1.33
CA ARG A 19 15.18 10.78 -2.50
C ARG A 19 13.86 10.15 -2.91
N LEU A 20 13.77 8.82 -2.92
CA LEU A 20 12.53 8.12 -3.25
C LEU A 20 11.43 8.46 -2.26
N ARG A 21 11.76 8.43 -0.97
CA ARG A 21 10.87 8.85 0.10
C ARG A 21 10.39 10.29 -0.08
N ALA A 22 11.30 11.24 -0.28
CA ALA A 22 10.95 12.65 -0.48
C ALA A 22 10.08 12.87 -1.73
N SER A 23 10.35 12.14 -2.81
CA SER A 23 9.53 12.16 -4.03
C SER A 23 8.13 11.60 -3.78
N SER A 24 8.02 10.52 -3.00
CA SER A 24 6.74 9.95 -2.59
C SER A 24 5.93 10.96 -1.77
N ASP A 25 6.53 11.55 -0.73
CA ASP A 25 5.88 12.58 0.11
C ASP A 25 5.36 13.75 -0.74
N SER A 26 6.20 14.27 -1.64
CA SER A 26 5.80 15.36 -2.55
C SER A 26 4.59 14.99 -3.42
N LYS A 27 4.54 13.75 -3.93
CA LYS A 27 3.41 13.25 -4.73
C LYS A 27 2.16 13.10 -3.87
N THR A 28 2.27 12.50 -2.69
CA THR A 28 1.15 12.32 -1.76
C THR A 28 0.53 13.66 -1.41
N ARG A 29 1.34 14.65 -1.03
CA ARG A 29 0.86 16.02 -0.74
C ARG A 29 0.09 16.62 -1.92
N ARG A 30 0.65 16.49 -3.14
CA ARG A 30 0.01 17.00 -4.36
C ARG A 30 -1.34 16.33 -4.62
N TYR A 31 -1.42 15.01 -4.49
CA TYR A 31 -2.66 14.27 -4.77
C TYR A 31 -3.71 14.48 -3.67
N ALA A 32 -3.30 14.54 -2.41
CA ALA A 32 -4.18 14.87 -1.30
C ALA A 32 -4.82 16.26 -1.49
N GLN A 33 -4.04 17.26 -1.91
CA GLN A 33 -4.60 18.59 -2.22
C GLN A 33 -5.62 18.53 -3.37
N LYS A 34 -5.28 17.85 -4.47
CA LYS A 34 -6.20 17.71 -5.62
C LYS A 34 -7.51 17.01 -5.23
N LEU A 35 -7.43 16.00 -4.36
CA LEU A 35 -8.60 15.30 -3.85
C LEU A 35 -9.45 16.23 -2.98
N ALA A 36 -8.84 16.96 -2.04
CA ALA A 36 -9.54 17.93 -1.20
C ALA A 36 -10.26 18.99 -2.05
N ASP A 37 -9.60 19.54 -3.07
CA ASP A 37 -10.19 20.52 -3.99
C ASP A 37 -11.38 19.93 -4.77
N ALA A 38 -11.24 18.71 -5.29
CA ALA A 38 -12.31 18.03 -6.03
C ALA A 38 -13.54 17.73 -5.15
N LEU A 39 -13.33 17.28 -3.92
CA LEU A 39 -14.41 17.02 -2.97
C LEU A 39 -15.15 18.31 -2.60
N ARG A 40 -14.42 19.42 -2.40
CA ARG A 40 -15.04 20.73 -2.14
C ARG A 40 -15.89 21.21 -3.33
N LEU A 41 -15.38 21.11 -4.55
CA LEU A 41 -16.15 21.42 -5.76
C LEU A 41 -17.42 20.57 -5.86
N SER A 42 -17.36 19.31 -5.43
CA SER A 42 -18.53 18.44 -5.44
C SER A 42 -19.56 18.80 -4.38
N GLN A 43 -19.14 19.30 -3.21
CA GLN A 43 -20.06 19.84 -2.19
C GLN A 43 -20.78 21.10 -2.70
N ASP A 44 -20.06 21.99 -3.39
CA ASP A 44 -20.64 23.18 -4.02
C ASP A 44 -21.67 22.80 -5.10
N ALA A 45 -21.36 21.80 -5.93
CA ALA A 45 -22.29 21.27 -6.93
C ALA A 45 -23.53 20.63 -6.30
N ALA A 46 -23.36 19.87 -5.21
CA ALA A 46 -24.46 19.28 -4.47
C ALA A 46 -25.40 20.36 -3.90
N ALA A 47 -24.85 21.46 -3.39
CA ALA A 47 -25.63 22.60 -2.91
C ALA A 47 -26.44 23.26 -4.04
N GLN A 48 -25.86 23.42 -5.24
CA GLN A 48 -26.56 23.94 -6.41
C GLN A 48 -27.69 23.01 -6.88
N LEU A 49 -27.43 21.70 -6.97
CA LEU A 49 -28.44 20.71 -7.32
C LEU A 49 -29.58 20.67 -6.31
N ASN A 50 -29.27 20.76 -5.01
CA ASN A 50 -30.30 20.83 -3.98
C ASN A 50 -31.16 22.10 -4.11
N ALA A 51 -30.55 23.25 -4.42
CA ALA A 51 -31.29 24.49 -4.65
C ALA A 51 -32.22 24.38 -5.88
N LEU A 52 -31.76 23.74 -6.97
CA LEU A 52 -32.58 23.47 -8.15
C LEU A 52 -33.73 22.50 -7.84
N ASN A 53 -33.45 21.43 -7.09
CA ASN A 53 -34.45 20.47 -6.62
C ASN A 53 -35.57 21.17 -5.85
N GLN A 54 -35.21 22.06 -4.92
CA GLN A 54 -36.17 22.84 -4.13
C GLN A 54 -36.95 23.83 -5.00
N LEU A 55 -36.29 24.52 -5.94
CA LEU A 55 -36.92 25.52 -6.80
C LEU A 55 -37.94 24.92 -7.76
N TYR A 56 -37.63 23.76 -8.32
CA TYR A 56 -38.45 23.10 -9.35
C TYR A 56 -39.24 21.90 -8.81
N ASN A 57 -39.16 21.61 -7.51
CA ASN A 57 -39.78 20.45 -6.86
C ASN A 57 -39.46 19.12 -7.57
N VAL A 58 -38.18 18.96 -7.93
CA VAL A 58 -37.64 17.74 -8.53
C VAL A 58 -36.67 17.08 -7.54
N ASP A 59 -36.53 15.76 -7.62
CA ASP A 59 -35.64 15.00 -6.73
C ASP A 59 -34.53 14.32 -7.55
N VAL A 60 -33.52 15.12 -7.88
CA VAL A 60 -32.31 14.63 -8.56
C VAL A 60 -31.22 14.39 -7.53
N SER A 61 -30.50 13.27 -7.64
CA SER A 61 -29.36 12.99 -6.77
C SER A 61 -28.36 14.15 -6.78
N THR A 62 -28.02 14.66 -5.60
CA THR A 62 -27.09 15.78 -5.44
C THR A 62 -25.62 15.34 -5.52
N GLN A 63 -25.36 14.03 -5.41
CA GLN A 63 -24.03 13.43 -5.41
C GLN A 63 -23.99 12.16 -6.25
N THR A 64 -22.80 11.84 -6.74
CA THR A 64 -22.51 10.50 -7.30
C THR A 64 -22.08 9.57 -6.17
N ILE A 65 -22.23 8.26 -6.38
CA ILE A 65 -21.86 7.23 -5.38
C ILE A 65 -20.40 7.40 -4.93
N LEU A 66 -19.47 7.59 -5.87
CA LEU A 66 -18.05 7.78 -5.55
C LEU A 66 -17.81 9.00 -4.64
N ILE A 67 -18.47 10.12 -4.90
CA ILE A 67 -18.31 11.32 -4.06
C ILE A 67 -18.91 11.09 -2.68
N HIS A 68 -20.07 10.45 -2.62
CA HIS A 68 -20.73 10.11 -1.36
C HIS A 68 -19.81 9.25 -0.49
N ASP A 69 -19.33 8.12 -1.03
CA ASP A 69 -18.46 7.19 -0.32
C ASP A 69 -17.12 7.85 0.09
N LEU A 70 -16.56 8.73 -0.75
CA LEU A 70 -15.34 9.45 -0.43
C LEU A 70 -15.54 10.49 0.67
N LEU A 71 -16.66 11.22 0.68
CA LEU A 71 -16.97 12.18 1.74
C LEU A 71 -17.29 11.49 3.07
N ASP A 72 -17.84 10.29 3.03
CA ASP A 72 -18.05 9.45 4.22
C ASP A 72 -16.72 8.95 4.79
N ALA A 73 -15.76 8.60 3.93
CA ALA A 73 -14.45 8.10 4.35
C ALA A 73 -13.46 9.22 4.76
N VAL A 74 -13.44 10.34 4.05
CA VAL A 74 -12.44 11.40 4.21
C VAL A 74 -13.05 12.77 3.93
N GLN A 75 -13.06 13.63 4.95
CA GLN A 75 -13.48 15.02 4.78
C GLN A 75 -12.34 15.89 4.23
N PRO A 76 -12.62 16.87 3.35
CA PRO A 76 -11.60 17.74 2.77
C PRO A 76 -10.74 18.46 3.83
N ASP A 77 -11.36 18.91 4.92
CA ASP A 77 -10.68 19.63 6.00
C ASP A 77 -9.73 18.73 6.80
N GLN A 78 -10.02 17.43 6.88
CA GLN A 78 -9.13 16.45 7.52
C GLN A 78 -7.85 16.28 6.69
N LEU A 79 -7.95 16.21 5.36
CA LEU A 79 -6.78 16.18 4.47
C LEU A 79 -5.93 17.44 4.61
N GLY A 80 -6.57 18.62 4.61
CA GLY A 80 -5.87 19.90 4.81
C GLY A 80 -5.14 19.97 6.16
N THR A 81 -5.77 19.46 7.22
CA THR A 81 -5.19 19.41 8.56
C THR A 81 -3.96 18.50 8.63
N VAL A 82 -4.06 17.28 8.10
CA VAL A 82 -2.93 16.31 8.08
C VAL A 82 -1.75 16.88 7.29
N LEU A 83 -2.01 17.52 6.15
CA LEU A 83 -0.97 18.14 5.32
C LEU A 83 -0.31 19.34 6.03
N GLY A 84 -1.10 20.12 6.77
CA GLY A 84 -0.63 21.29 7.53
C GLY A 84 0.16 20.93 8.79
N GLN A 85 -0.14 19.79 9.42
CA GLN A 85 0.56 19.30 10.62
C GLN A 85 1.89 18.61 10.32
N SER A 86 2.09 18.09 9.10
CA SER A 86 3.33 17.45 8.70
C SER A 86 4.28 18.47 8.04
N THR A 87 5.42 18.79 8.65
CA THR A 87 6.41 19.65 7.99
C THR A 87 7.22 18.88 6.93
N PRO A 88 7.42 19.44 5.73
CA PRO A 88 8.23 18.79 4.70
C PRO A 88 9.68 18.58 5.19
N GLY A 89 10.13 17.33 5.24
CA GLY A 89 11.53 16.99 5.52
C GLY A 89 11.93 16.93 7.01
N GLU A 90 10.98 16.75 7.93
CA GLU A 90 11.22 16.74 9.38
C GLU A 90 12.15 15.62 9.89
N GLU A 91 12.49 14.64 9.06
CA GLU A 91 13.45 13.59 9.42
C GLU A 91 14.87 13.97 9.00
N LEU A 92 15.47 14.83 9.83
CA LEU A 92 16.91 15.06 9.83
C LEU A 92 17.64 13.74 10.08
N GLN A 93 18.36 13.27 9.06
CA GLN A 93 19.30 12.17 9.23
C GLN A 93 20.43 12.63 10.17
N ILE A 94 20.37 12.22 11.43
CA ILE A 94 21.48 12.34 12.36
C ILE A 94 22.64 11.52 11.76
N PHE A 95 23.80 12.15 11.60
CA PHE A 95 25.01 11.55 11.05
C PHE A 95 25.51 10.42 11.96
N ASN A 96 24.92 9.23 11.83
CA ASN A 96 25.47 8.06 12.49
C ASN A 96 26.71 7.58 11.71
N PRO A 97 27.88 7.47 12.37
CA PRO A 97 29.05 6.87 11.73
C PRO A 97 28.70 5.44 11.32
N ILE A 98 29.05 5.07 10.08
CA ILE A 98 28.78 3.74 9.54
C ILE A 98 29.95 2.84 9.96
N PRO A 99 29.77 1.93 10.94
CA PRO A 99 30.80 0.97 11.30
C PRO A 99 31.09 0.08 10.09
N ASP A 100 32.35 -0.33 9.97
CA ASP A 100 32.75 -1.22 8.88
C ASP A 100 32.30 -2.66 9.18
N GLY A 101 31.17 -3.06 8.60
CA GLY A 101 30.60 -4.40 8.78
C GLY A 101 31.12 -5.47 7.82
N ASN A 102 31.98 -5.12 6.86
CA ASN A 102 32.45 -6.03 5.81
C ASN A 102 33.94 -5.83 5.44
N GLY A 103 34.76 -5.37 6.38
CA GLY A 103 36.20 -5.12 6.15
C GLY A 103 36.49 -4.12 5.01
N GLY A 104 35.57 -3.21 4.75
CA GLY A 104 35.65 -2.13 3.78
C GLY A 104 35.19 -2.53 2.39
N GLN A 105 34.88 -3.82 2.16
CA GLN A 105 34.47 -4.36 0.87
C GLN A 105 33.01 -4.03 0.54
N PRO A 106 32.70 -3.69 -0.71
CA PRO A 106 31.32 -3.42 -1.11
C PRO A 106 30.46 -4.69 -1.00
N LEU A 107 29.18 -4.51 -0.69
CA LEU A 107 28.17 -5.56 -0.77
C LEU A 107 27.82 -5.86 -2.24
N PRO A 108 27.27 -7.05 -2.54
CA PRO A 108 26.73 -7.38 -3.85
C PRO A 108 25.71 -6.33 -4.32
N LEU A 109 25.63 -6.13 -5.64
CA LEU A 109 24.66 -5.22 -6.23
C LEU A 109 23.24 -5.68 -5.95
N ASP A 110 22.35 -4.73 -5.70
CA ASP A 110 20.98 -5.02 -5.32
C ASP A 110 19.99 -4.12 -6.10
N ALA A 111 19.03 -4.78 -6.75
CA ALA A 111 18.01 -4.16 -7.58
C ALA A 111 17.10 -3.22 -6.79
N LEU A 112 16.91 -3.41 -5.47
CA LEU A 112 16.16 -2.51 -4.60
C LEU A 112 16.75 -1.09 -4.60
N PHE A 113 18.07 -0.99 -4.75
CA PHE A 113 18.79 0.27 -4.87
C PHE A 113 19.01 0.69 -6.32
N GLY A 114 18.30 0.04 -7.26
CA GLY A 114 18.38 0.19 -8.71
C GLY A 114 19.79 0.12 -9.26
N GLU A 115 20.56 -0.81 -8.70
CA GLU A 115 21.86 -1.23 -9.20
C GLU A 115 21.63 -2.39 -10.19
N ALA A 116 22.34 -2.38 -11.33
CA ALA A 116 22.20 -3.42 -12.33
C ALA A 116 22.92 -4.69 -11.86
N VAL A 117 22.16 -5.75 -11.55
CA VAL A 117 22.72 -7.07 -11.24
C VAL A 117 23.16 -7.71 -12.56
N THR A 118 24.45 -7.63 -12.90
CA THR A 118 25.03 -8.37 -14.03
C THR A 118 25.21 -9.84 -13.66
N GLY A 119 24.10 -10.56 -13.58
CA GLY A 119 24.03 -12.00 -13.82
C GLY A 119 23.31 -12.23 -15.16
N PRO A 120 23.45 -13.41 -15.80
CA PRO A 120 22.55 -13.73 -16.91
C PRO A 120 21.11 -13.52 -16.44
N PRO A 121 20.23 -12.97 -17.29
CA PRO A 121 18.82 -12.88 -16.92
C PRO A 121 18.41 -14.28 -16.46
N VAL A 122 17.83 -14.39 -15.26
CA VAL A 122 16.96 -15.52 -15.02
C VAL A 122 15.89 -15.37 -16.09
N VAL A 123 16.02 -16.17 -17.14
CA VAL A 123 14.99 -16.34 -18.14
C VAL A 123 13.83 -16.95 -17.37
N ILE A 124 12.97 -16.09 -16.82
CA ILE A 124 11.59 -16.47 -16.60
C ILE A 124 11.11 -16.73 -18.01
N ILE A 125 11.09 -18.00 -18.39
CA ILE A 125 10.46 -18.45 -19.62
C ILE A 125 9.01 -18.07 -19.42
N THR A 126 8.60 -16.92 -19.96
CA THR A 126 7.19 -16.60 -20.14
C THR A 126 6.62 -17.81 -20.90
N PRO A 127 5.64 -18.54 -20.36
CA PRO A 127 5.01 -19.60 -21.12
C PRO A 127 4.48 -18.98 -22.42
N PRO A 128 4.59 -19.67 -23.56
CA PRO A 128 4.14 -19.15 -24.83
C PRO A 128 2.67 -18.78 -24.72
N GLU A 129 2.34 -17.62 -25.29
CA GLU A 129 1.00 -17.09 -25.44
C GLU A 129 0.15 -18.15 -26.17
N SER A 130 -0.52 -18.99 -25.40
CA SER A 130 -1.40 -20.02 -25.92
C SER A 130 -2.74 -19.37 -26.23
N SER A 131 -3.01 -19.20 -27.51
CA SER A 131 -4.34 -18.91 -28.02
C SER A 131 -5.39 -19.91 -27.50
N ARG A 132 -6.51 -19.38 -26.97
CA ARG A 132 -7.86 -20.00 -26.82
C ARG A 132 -8.10 -20.83 -25.55
N PRO A 133 -9.35 -21.01 -25.02
CA PRO A 133 -10.66 -20.40 -25.27
C PRO A 133 -11.16 -19.55 -24.08
N GLY A 134 -12.35 -18.95 -24.20
CA GLY A 134 -12.97 -18.18 -23.12
C GLY A 134 -13.32 -18.98 -21.86
N GLY A 135 -13.47 -18.24 -20.77
CA GLY A 135 -14.24 -18.60 -19.58
C GLY A 135 -13.50 -19.43 -18.53
N ALA A 136 -12.94 -18.77 -17.51
CA ALA A 136 -13.14 -19.10 -16.09
C ALA A 136 -12.27 -18.19 -15.19
N GLU A 137 -12.96 -17.42 -14.36
CA GLU A 137 -12.55 -16.86 -13.06
C GLU A 137 -11.41 -15.82 -13.04
N GLU A 138 -11.78 -14.57 -13.37
CA GLU A 138 -11.22 -13.40 -12.70
C GLU A 138 -11.58 -13.52 -11.20
N ALA A 139 -10.72 -14.13 -10.39
CA ALA A 139 -10.89 -14.20 -8.94
C ALA A 139 -9.53 -14.03 -8.24
N ILE A 140 -9.54 -13.56 -6.99
CA ILE A 140 -8.33 -13.48 -6.16
C ILE A 140 -7.98 -14.89 -5.68
N ALA A 141 -6.78 -15.36 -6.02
CA ALA A 141 -6.28 -16.65 -5.56
C ALA A 141 -5.37 -16.45 -4.34
N ILE A 142 -5.75 -17.02 -3.19
CA ILE A 142 -4.97 -16.95 -1.95
C ILE A 142 -4.13 -18.23 -1.84
N SER A 143 -2.82 -18.11 -2.00
CA SER A 143 -1.90 -19.25 -1.95
C SER A 143 -1.43 -19.57 -0.53
N GLN A 144 -1.41 -18.56 0.36
CA GLN A 144 -0.93 -18.72 1.72
C GLN A 144 -1.64 -17.77 2.69
N LEU A 145 -2.12 -18.32 3.80
CA LEU A 145 -2.66 -17.58 4.93
C LEU A 145 -2.43 -18.43 6.18
N ARG A 146 -1.43 -18.10 6.99
CA ARG A 146 -1.07 -18.85 8.21
C ARG A 146 -0.72 -17.94 9.36
N SER A 147 -0.93 -18.42 10.58
CA SER A 147 -0.58 -17.76 11.83
C SER A 147 0.58 -18.48 12.52
N GLN A 148 1.42 -17.73 13.23
CA GLN A 148 2.49 -18.24 14.07
C GLN A 148 2.50 -17.47 15.39
N ASP A 149 2.34 -18.17 16.51
CA ASP A 149 2.53 -17.59 17.85
C ASP A 149 4.01 -17.21 18.02
N VAL A 150 4.25 -15.96 18.40
CA VAL A 150 5.59 -15.43 18.70
C VAL A 150 5.77 -15.09 20.19
N GLY A 151 4.79 -15.45 21.02
CA GLY A 151 4.78 -15.28 22.48
C GLY A 151 4.16 -13.95 22.94
N ASN A 152 3.84 -13.87 24.23
CA ASN A 152 3.28 -12.68 24.89
C ASN A 152 1.94 -12.16 24.31
N GLY A 153 1.14 -13.03 23.69
CA GLY A 153 -0.13 -12.64 23.05
C GLY A 153 0.05 -12.00 21.67
N ASN A 154 1.24 -12.19 21.07
CA ASN A 154 1.56 -11.67 19.75
C ASN A 154 1.58 -12.80 18.72
N PHE A 155 1.00 -12.53 17.55
CA PHE A 155 0.88 -13.49 16.46
C PHE A 155 1.40 -12.90 15.16
N ASN A 156 2.32 -13.60 14.51
CA ASN A 156 2.76 -13.26 13.17
C ASN A 156 1.86 -13.95 12.13
N ILE A 157 1.28 -13.18 11.22
CA ILE A 157 0.47 -13.69 10.11
C ILE A 157 1.26 -13.61 8.84
N VAL A 158 1.33 -14.71 8.09
CA VAL A 158 1.95 -14.75 6.77
C VAL A 158 0.89 -14.89 5.70
N VAL A 159 0.93 -14.01 4.72
CA VAL A 159 -0.03 -13.92 3.61
C VAL A 159 0.68 -13.94 2.27
N GLN A 160 0.13 -14.70 1.33
CA GLN A 160 0.47 -14.65 -0.08
C GLN A 160 -0.80 -14.86 -0.90
N ALA A 161 -1.06 -13.95 -1.83
CA ALA A 161 -2.18 -14.02 -2.76
C ALA A 161 -1.82 -13.40 -4.10
N SER A 162 -2.67 -13.64 -5.09
CA SER A 162 -2.59 -13.06 -6.43
C SER A 162 -3.96 -12.58 -6.89
N ALA A 163 -4.04 -11.34 -7.33
CA ALA A 163 -5.24 -10.73 -7.89
C ALA A 163 -5.05 -10.39 -9.38
N PRO A 164 -6.13 -10.38 -10.20
CA PRO A 164 -6.05 -10.12 -11.63
C PRO A 164 -5.34 -8.82 -12.02
N SER A 165 -5.46 -7.77 -11.20
CA SER A 165 -4.83 -6.46 -11.45
C SER A 165 -3.32 -6.42 -11.17
N GLY A 166 -2.76 -7.46 -10.57
CA GLY A 166 -1.35 -7.48 -10.13
C GLY A 166 -1.14 -7.03 -8.68
N GLY A 167 -2.19 -6.64 -7.95
CA GLY A 167 -2.13 -6.30 -6.52
C GLY A 167 -3.48 -6.33 -5.82
N TYR A 168 -3.46 -6.35 -4.48
CA TYR A 168 -4.66 -6.46 -3.66
C TYR A 168 -4.53 -5.68 -2.34
N HIS A 169 -5.68 -5.27 -1.80
CA HIS A 169 -5.86 -4.69 -0.49
C HIS A 169 -6.29 -5.78 0.51
N LEU A 170 -5.69 -5.80 1.70
CA LEU A 170 -6.05 -6.71 2.79
C LEU A 170 -6.57 -5.95 3.99
N VAL A 171 -7.73 -6.34 4.52
CA VAL A 171 -8.28 -5.86 5.79
C VAL A 171 -8.51 -7.04 6.73
N ASN A 172 -8.36 -6.84 8.04
CA ASN A 172 -8.65 -7.86 9.05
C ASN A 172 -9.30 -7.27 10.31
N ASP A 173 -9.84 -8.15 11.17
CA ASP A 173 -10.59 -7.75 12.37
C ASP A 173 -9.78 -6.96 13.42
N PHE A 174 -8.47 -7.16 13.49
CA PHE A 174 -7.61 -6.46 14.46
C PHE A 174 -7.14 -5.09 13.98
N ALA A 175 -7.03 -4.93 12.66
CA ALA A 175 -6.55 -3.74 12.01
C ALA A 175 -7.50 -3.38 10.85
N PRO A 176 -8.45 -2.46 11.06
CA PRO A 176 -9.38 -2.04 10.02
C PRO A 176 -8.74 -1.15 8.94
N TYR A 177 -7.41 -0.94 8.98
CA TYR A 177 -6.67 -0.25 7.94
C TYR A 177 -6.18 -1.24 6.88
N ALA A 178 -6.40 -0.88 5.61
CA ALA A 178 -6.04 -1.73 4.47
C ALA A 178 -4.52 -1.76 4.26
N TYR A 179 -3.97 -2.97 4.09
CA TYR A 179 -2.59 -3.17 3.66
C TYR A 179 -2.55 -3.40 2.14
N ASP A 180 -1.66 -2.69 1.45
CA ASP A 180 -1.49 -2.80 -0.01
C ASP A 180 -0.39 -3.80 -0.37
N PHE A 181 -0.73 -4.75 -1.24
CA PHE A 181 0.18 -5.84 -1.63
C PHE A 181 0.26 -6.02 -3.15
N ARG A 182 1.41 -6.49 -3.62
CA ARG A 182 1.60 -6.95 -5.01
C ARG A 182 1.52 -8.47 -5.06
N ASN A 183 1.16 -8.98 -6.23
CA ASN A 183 1.08 -10.43 -6.43
C ASN A 183 2.43 -11.12 -6.18
N GLY A 184 2.37 -12.25 -5.48
CA GLY A 184 3.53 -13.11 -5.24
C GLY A 184 4.39 -12.70 -4.05
N ASP A 185 4.16 -11.52 -3.45
CA ASP A 185 4.92 -11.08 -2.28
C ASP A 185 4.53 -11.87 -1.00
N GLU A 186 5.55 -12.56 -0.48
CA GLU A 186 5.78 -12.98 0.91
C GLU A 186 5.57 -11.90 1.98
N MET A 187 4.38 -11.73 2.58
CA MET A 187 4.20 -10.68 3.59
C MET A 187 3.89 -11.24 4.98
N SER A 188 4.54 -10.66 5.99
CA SER A 188 4.33 -10.99 7.39
C SER A 188 4.05 -9.75 8.23
N PHE A 189 3.07 -9.83 9.12
CA PHE A 189 2.73 -8.75 10.05
C PHE A 189 2.29 -9.32 11.39
N THR A 190 2.60 -8.59 12.46
CA THR A 190 2.33 -9.01 13.83
C THR A 190 1.08 -8.33 14.37
N PHE A 191 0.20 -9.11 14.99
CA PHE A 191 -0.87 -8.61 15.84
C PHE A 191 -0.44 -8.68 17.30
N ASP A 192 -0.83 -7.67 18.07
CA ASP A 192 -0.72 -7.66 19.52
C ASP A 192 -2.10 -7.93 20.16
N ASN A 193 -2.13 -8.53 21.35
CA ASN A 193 -3.36 -8.82 22.12
C ASN A 193 -4.32 -9.84 21.48
N ALA A 194 -3.80 -10.83 20.76
CA ALA A 194 -4.62 -11.91 20.20
C ALA A 194 -4.49 -13.19 21.05
N THR A 195 -5.51 -14.08 20.97
CA THR A 195 -5.54 -15.34 21.72
C THR A 195 -5.44 -16.54 20.78
N ALA A 196 -4.65 -17.55 21.15
CA ALA A 196 -4.62 -18.83 20.43
C ALA A 196 -6.04 -19.42 20.32
N GLY A 197 -6.38 -19.93 19.14
CA GLY A 197 -7.73 -20.42 18.82
C GLY A 197 -8.76 -19.34 18.45
N GLN A 198 -8.40 -18.05 18.53
CA GLN A 198 -9.26 -16.96 18.04
C GLN A 198 -9.40 -17.05 16.51
N ARG A 199 -10.62 -16.79 16.01
CA ARG A 199 -10.91 -16.72 14.58
C ARG A 199 -10.83 -15.27 14.12
N VAL A 200 -10.14 -15.05 13.01
CA VAL A 200 -9.88 -13.72 12.45
C VAL A 200 -10.31 -13.74 10.98
N GLN A 201 -11.15 -12.78 10.59
CA GLN A 201 -11.54 -12.59 9.20
C GLN A 201 -10.50 -11.75 8.48
N PHE A 202 -10.20 -12.15 7.25
CA PHE A 202 -9.33 -11.48 6.30
C PHE A 202 -10.12 -11.24 5.02
N VAL A 203 -10.07 -10.00 4.54
CA VAL A 203 -10.77 -9.55 3.34
C VAL A 203 -9.73 -9.08 2.33
N PHE A 204 -9.68 -9.76 1.19
CA PHE A 204 -8.81 -9.45 0.07
C PHE A 204 -9.64 -8.74 -0.99
N THR A 205 -9.19 -7.60 -1.49
CA THR A 205 -9.90 -6.83 -2.53
C THR A 205 -8.92 -6.47 -3.64
N ASP A 206 -9.27 -6.70 -4.90
CA ASP A 206 -8.38 -6.37 -6.02
C ASP A 206 -8.18 -4.85 -6.12
N ALA A 207 -6.94 -4.43 -6.39
CA ALA A 207 -6.56 -3.02 -6.36
C ALA A 207 -7.15 -2.17 -7.50
N ALA A 208 -7.46 -2.79 -8.65
CA ALA A 208 -8.06 -2.10 -9.78
C ALA A 208 -9.57 -2.39 -9.93
N ASN A 209 -10.07 -3.44 -9.27
CA ASN A 209 -11.46 -3.86 -9.30
C ASN A 209 -11.99 -4.17 -7.89
N PRO A 210 -12.53 -3.18 -7.16
CA PRO A 210 -13.01 -3.38 -5.79
C PRO A 210 -14.24 -4.29 -5.67
N GLN A 211 -14.91 -4.62 -6.78
CA GLN A 211 -15.99 -5.62 -6.79
C GLN A 211 -15.47 -7.06 -6.65
N LEU A 212 -14.18 -7.26 -6.92
CA LEU A 212 -13.52 -8.54 -6.87
C LEU A 212 -12.90 -8.69 -5.49
N ARG A 213 -13.64 -9.34 -4.59
CA ARG A 213 -13.31 -9.54 -3.18
C ARG A 213 -13.35 -11.01 -2.82
N GLU A 214 -12.40 -11.44 -2.01
CA GLU A 214 -12.32 -12.79 -1.46
C GLU A 214 -12.16 -12.71 0.06
N GLU A 215 -12.90 -13.54 0.80
CA GLU A 215 -12.85 -13.56 2.25
C GLU A 215 -12.31 -14.88 2.78
N ARG A 216 -11.45 -14.83 3.79
CA ARG A 216 -10.94 -16.00 4.48
C ARG A 216 -10.96 -15.80 5.98
N THR A 217 -11.32 -16.85 6.69
CA THR A 217 -11.16 -16.91 8.14
C THR A 217 -9.96 -17.77 8.47
N LEU A 218 -9.06 -17.24 9.31
CA LEU A 218 -7.93 -17.97 9.86
C LEU A 218 -8.15 -18.15 11.37
N THR A 219 -7.90 -19.36 11.87
CA THR A 219 -7.80 -19.62 13.31
C THR A 219 -6.35 -19.42 13.74
N LEU A 220 -6.11 -18.63 14.78
CA LEU A 220 -4.77 -18.43 15.32
C LEU A 220 -4.26 -19.72 15.98
N ALA A 221 -3.04 -20.11 15.62
CA ALA A 221 -2.39 -21.34 16.07
C ALA A 221 -2.15 -21.39 17.57
#